data_AF-A0A9W6IZV9-F1
#
_entry.id   AF-A0A9W6IZV9-F1
#
_cell.length_a   1.000
_cell.length_b   1.000
_cell.length_c   1.000
_cell.angle_alpha   90.00
_cell.angle_beta   90.00
_cell.angle_gamma   90.00
#
_symmetry.space_group_name_H-M   'P 1'
#
loop_
_entity.id
_entity.type
_entity.pdbx_description
1 polymer ?
#
loop_
_entity_poly.entity_id
_entity_poly.type
_entity_poly.pdbx_seq_one_letter_code
_entity_poly.pdbx_strand_id
1 'polypeptide(L)' 'MEDYKSLLDRMKAAQIDLFAAAARAQTLPSDGALRKIADLEIAIGALEHLLDDGALAAR' A
#
# COMPACT_ATOMS: atom_id res chain seq x y z
N MET A 1 3.19 10.36 -14.08
CA MET A 1 1.85 9.85 -13.70
C MET A 1 1.79 8.32 -13.76
N GLU A 2 2.26 7.69 -14.85
CA GLU A 2 2.30 6.23 -14.98
C GLU A 2 3.21 5.56 -13.93
N ASP A 3 4.37 6.15 -13.61
CA ASP A 3 5.28 5.64 -12.57
C ASP A 3 4.63 5.60 -11.17
N TYR A 4 3.81 6.60 -10.85
CA TYR A 4 3.09 6.68 -9.56
C TYR A 4 1.98 5.63 -9.49
N LYS A 5 1.28 5.36 -10.61
CA LYS A 5 0.29 4.26 -10.67
C LYS A 5 0.97 2.90 -10.51
N SER A 6 2.07 2.68 -11.21
CA SER A 6 2.88 1.44 -11.07
C SER A 6 3.45 1.27 -9.65
N LEU A 7 3.82 2.36 -8.97
CA LEU A 7 4.21 2.32 -7.56
C LEU A 7 3.03 1.95 -6.67
N LEU A 8 1.87 2.56 -6.88
CA LEU A 8 0.65 2.28 -6.11
C LEU A 8 0.26 0.80 -6.21
N ASP A 9 0.29 0.23 -7.41
CA ASP A 9 -0.03 -1.18 -7.64
C ASP A 9 0.93 -2.11 -6.88
N ARG A 10 2.23 -1.81 -6.89
CA ARG A 10 3.23 -2.58 -6.14
C ARG A 10 3.04 -2.47 -4.62
N MET A 11 2.64 -1.31 -4.12
CA MET A 11 2.38 -1.10 -2.70
C MET A 11 1.15 -1.88 -2.23
N LYS A 12 0.06 -1.84 -3.02
CA LYS A 12 -1.14 -2.65 -2.79
C LYS A 12 -0.83 -4.15 -2.84
N ALA A 13 -0.06 -4.60 -3.83
CA ALA A 13 0.37 -6.00 -3.91
C ALA A 13 1.16 -6.43 -2.67
N ALA A 14 2.13 -5.61 -2.22
CA ALA A 14 2.91 -5.91 -1.02
C ALA A 14 2.04 -6.01 0.25
N GLN A 15 1.01 -5.18 0.38
CA GLN A 15 0.06 -5.26 1.49
C GLN A 15 -0.79 -6.54 1.42
N ILE A 16 -1.30 -6.88 0.25
CA ILE A 16 -2.05 -8.13 0.01
C ILE A 16 -1.19 -9.34 0.36
N ASP A 17 0.10 -9.34 0.01
CA ASP A 17 1.01 -10.43 0.34
C ASP A 17 1.20 -10.62 1.85
N LEU A 18 1.22 -9.53 2.63
CA LEU A 18 1.28 -9.60 4.10
C LEU A 18 0.02 -10.25 4.68
N PHE A 19 -1.17 -9.88 4.20
CA PHE A 19 -2.42 -10.51 4.61
C PHE A 19 -2.48 -11.97 4.17
N ALA A 20 -2.10 -12.26 2.93
CA ALA A 20 -2.11 -13.61 2.38
C ALA A 20 -1.14 -14.53 3.13
N ALA A 21 0.01 -14.01 3.60
CA ALA A 21 0.92 -14.78 4.44
C ALA A 21 0.28 -15.21 5.76
N ALA A 22 -0.40 -14.30 6.47
CA ALA A 22 -1.12 -14.61 7.71
C ALA A 22 -2.28 -15.58 7.47
N ALA A 23 -3.07 -15.36 6.41
CA ALA A 23 -4.19 -16.22 6.03
C ALA A 23 -3.72 -17.64 5.69
N ARG A 24 -2.65 -17.80 4.90
CA ARG A 24 -2.05 -19.11 4.59
C ARG A 24 -1.55 -19.84 5.83
N ALA A 25 -1.02 -19.10 6.81
CA ALA A 25 -0.58 -19.66 8.08
C ALA A 25 -1.74 -19.98 9.04
N GLN A 26 -2.98 -19.57 8.72
CA GLN A 26 -4.15 -19.66 9.60
C GLN A 26 -3.92 -18.93 10.94
N THR A 27 -3.17 -17.83 10.91
CA THR A 27 -2.89 -16.99 12.08
C THR A 27 -3.27 -15.55 11.81
N LEU A 28 -3.26 -14.73 12.86
CA LEU A 28 -3.22 -13.27 12.70
C LEU A 28 -1.87 -12.82 12.14
N PRO A 29 -1.80 -11.64 11.49
CA PRO A 29 -0.51 -11.03 11.17
C PRO A 29 0.25 -10.75 12.48
N SER A 30 1.57 -10.96 12.46
CA SER A 30 2.41 -10.58 13.60
C SER A 30 2.39 -9.07 13.84
N ASP A 31 2.77 -8.60 15.04
CA ASP A 31 2.86 -7.16 15.33
C ASP A 31 3.71 -6.41 14.30
N GLY A 32 4.79 -7.03 13.83
CA GLY A 32 5.64 -6.48 12.77
C GLY A 32 4.93 -6.41 11.42
N ALA A 33 4.10 -7.40 11.08
CA ALA A 33 3.27 -7.37 9.88
C ALA A 33 2.15 -6.32 9.97
N LEU A 34 1.47 -6.23 11.12
CA LEU A 34 0.46 -5.20 11.38
C LEU A 34 1.03 -3.79 11.25
N ARG A 35 2.25 -3.56 11.77
CA ARG A 35 2.92 -2.25 11.64
C ARG A 35 3.24 -1.92 10.19
N LYS A 36 3.80 -2.87 9.44
CA LYS A 36 4.08 -2.70 8.01
C LYS A 36 2.80 -2.44 7.20
N ILE A 37 1.70 -3.11 7.51
CA ILE A 37 0.40 -2.87 6.89
C ILE A 37 -0.06 -1.44 7.16
N ALA A 38 0.03 -0.96 8.41
CA ALA A 38 -0.35 0.41 8.76
C ALA A 38 0.51 1.46 8.04
N ASP A 39 1.82 1.24 7.96
CA ASP A 39 2.74 2.13 7.24
C ASP A 39 2.43 2.15 5.73
N LEU A 40 2.12 0.97 5.15
CA LEU A 40 1.71 0.85 3.74
C LEU A 40 0.40 1.60 3.47
N GLU A 41 -0.61 1.48 4.33
CA GLU A 41 -1.90 2.16 4.18
C GLU A 41 -1.75 3.68 4.14
N ILE A 42 -0.94 4.24 5.05
CA ILE A 42 -0.67 5.69 5.07
C ILE A 42 -0.05 6.13 3.75
N ALA A 43 0.94 5.39 3.25
CA ALA A 43 1.65 5.76 2.04
C ALA A 43 0.81 5.52 0.77
N ILE A 44 -0.03 4.47 0.74
CA ILE A 44 -1.01 4.21 -0.32
C ILE A 44 -2.01 5.37 -0.39
N GLY A 45 -2.61 5.76 0.73
CA GLY A 45 -3.57 6.87 0.75
C GLY A 45 -2.96 8.21 0.31
N ALA A 46 -1.71 8.48 0.69
CA ALA A 46 -0.99 9.66 0.21
C ALA A 46 -0.77 9.63 -1.32
N LEU A 47 -0.46 8.46 -1.87
CA LEU A 47 -0.23 8.28 -3.30
C LEU A 47 -1.53 8.28 -4.12
N GLU A 48 -2.61 7.71 -3.59
CA GLU A 48 -3.94 7.80 -4.17
C GLU A 48 -4.40 9.26 -4.24
N HIS A 49 -4.26 10.01 -3.15
CA HIS A 49 -4.58 11.44 -3.13
C HIS A 49 -3.78 12.24 -4.16
N LEU A 50 -2.48 11.96 -4.31
CA LEU A 50 -1.61 12.57 -5.32
C LEU A 50 -2.08 12.28 -6.76
N LEU A 51 -2.59 11.07 -6.99
CA LEU A 51 -3.06 10.61 -8.30
C LEU A 51 -4.46 11.14 -8.64
N ASP A 52 -5.36 11.21 -7.65
CA ASP A 52 -6.75 11.66 -7.80
C ASP A 52 -6.83 13.18 -8.01
N ASP A 53 -6.07 13.96 -7.26
CA ASP A 53 -6.19 15.43 -7.28
C ASP A 53 -5.51 16.07 -8.50
N GLY A 54 -4.81 15.31 -9.33
CA GLY A 54 -3.92 15.88 -10.34
C GLY A 54 -2.91 16.87 -9.73
N ALA A 55 -2.64 16.76 -8.42
CA ALA A 55 -1.81 17.70 -7.64
C ALA A 55 -0.36 17.80 -8.17
N LEU A 56 0.05 16.80 -8.94
CA LEU A 56 1.30 16.78 -9.70
C LEU A 56 1.30 17.65 -10.97
N ALA A 57 0.14 17.98 -11.54
CA ALA A 57 0.05 18.87 -12.71
C ALA A 57 0.30 20.35 -12.37
N ALA A 58 0.30 20.70 -11.07
CA ALA A 58 0.54 22.04 -10.56
C ALA A 58 1.97 22.26 -10.02
N ARG A 59 2.89 21.30 -10.24
CA ARG A 59 4.30 21.38 -9.82
C ARG A 59 5.26 21.27 -10.99
#